data_AF-A0A2D4IHE0-F1
#
_entry.id   AF-A0A2D4IHE0-F1
#
_cell.length_a   1.000
_cell.length_b   1.000
_cell.length_c   1.000
_cell.angle_alpha   90.00
_cell.angle_beta   90.00
_cell.angle_gamma   90.00
#
_symmetry.space_group_name_H-M   'P 1'
#
loop_
_entity.id
_entity.type
_entity.pdbx_description
1 polymer ?
#
loop_
_entity_poly.entity_id
_entity_poly.type
_entity_poly.pdbx_seq_one_letter_code
_entity_poly.pdbx_strand_id
1 'polypeptide(L)'
;MKNSLELATAYLARSLDDRSLGPYPMAISSYALAFASQNKSAIALAGSRLMGLSMEDKNSSIIFWLAGDDHRTKVPSAISVEATSYALLYLVKQKDTARASKVAQWLTEQRNYGGGFKSTQDTVVALDALSSYWISTFKEEGNELTVSLKVPGKNLPTQISFGRSNDPIQEELQFSLGNDIDVKVEGRGKGTLTVLKQFYVLAVKNNTCQTLGLEVTVSGSVRRNTEVDDYYYEYEDDLPLTSPPARQTLSKIELFDARQRRRRETKDTEQSKHDVTYNVCFWRQRGARVSGMVIVDISLLSGFQPDEVDLAQLQEVPDQYINHWEIQGQRLLLYFDQAPQSGRECVAFRAKQIVSVGKLQPASATVYDFYEPHQRCSIFYGAPNKPQYVSALCSDDVCQCAEGACPRLKRTLEDAITEKTRMDFACYSPRVHYAFLVRVERESQESAFRVYEVKIKDALQFTTDSRIENGQIRRFVVRAACKTRLAAGKEYLLMGRDGETRDSNDRPQYLLDKNSWIEDLPDPRRCKATQYRNACSHLESFTTSFGINGCRI
;
A
#
# COMPACT_ATOMS: atom_id res chain seq x y z
N MET A 1 27.92 18.62 45.88
CA MET A 1 26.74 18.99 45.05
C MET A 1 26.43 20.49 45.07
N LYS A 2 26.31 21.18 46.22
CA LYS A 2 25.97 22.62 46.28
C LYS A 2 26.87 23.54 45.44
N ASN A 3 28.20 23.39 45.52
CA ASN A 3 29.13 24.19 44.69
C ASN A 3 28.96 23.98 43.17
N SER A 4 28.58 22.78 42.73
CA SER A 4 28.40 22.51 41.30
C SER A 4 27.14 23.18 40.74
N LEU A 5 26.08 23.25 41.55
CA LEU A 5 24.82 23.90 41.18
C LEU A 5 24.98 25.43 41.12
N GLU A 6 25.73 26.00 42.05
CA GLU A 6 26.04 27.44 42.07
C GLU A 6 26.90 27.86 40.87
N LEU A 7 27.92 27.07 40.51
CA LEU A 7 28.72 27.30 39.30
C LEU A 7 27.87 27.19 38.02
N ALA A 8 27.00 26.18 37.94
CA ALA A 8 26.11 25.99 36.80
C ALA A 8 25.08 27.13 36.66
N THR A 9 24.47 27.57 37.75
CA THR A 9 23.51 28.68 37.74
C THR A 9 24.18 30.01 37.41
N ALA A 10 25.41 30.25 37.86
CA ALA A 10 26.21 31.41 37.47
C ALA A 10 26.55 31.41 35.97
N TYR A 11 26.91 30.25 35.41
CA TYR A 11 27.16 30.10 33.97
C TYR A 11 25.89 30.32 33.15
N LEU A 12 24.76 29.74 33.55
CA LEU A 12 23.47 29.92 32.89
C LEU A 12 23.03 31.39 32.92
N ALA A 13 23.15 32.06 34.07
CA ALA A 13 22.81 33.47 34.19
C ALA A 13 23.63 34.35 33.23
N ARG A 14 24.93 34.06 33.05
CA ARG A 14 25.80 34.77 32.11
C ARG A 14 25.49 34.41 30.65
N SER A 15 25.18 33.16 30.36
CA SER A 15 24.92 32.68 29.00
C SER A 15 23.60 33.22 28.45
N LEU A 16 22.61 33.45 29.32
CA LEU A 16 21.33 34.06 28.95
C LEU A 16 21.46 35.53 28.51
N ASP A 17 22.64 36.15 28.68
CA ASP A 17 22.88 37.49 28.16
C ASP A 17 23.05 37.55 26.64
N ASP A 18 23.34 36.42 25.99
CA ASP A 18 23.41 36.32 24.53
C ASP A 18 22.02 36.53 23.88
N ARG A 19 21.96 37.38 22.85
CA ARG A 19 20.74 37.70 22.10
C ARG A 19 20.43 36.71 20.99
N SER A 20 21.36 35.81 20.69
CA SER A 20 21.20 34.78 19.65
C SER A 20 20.39 33.56 20.11
N LEU A 21 20.08 33.46 21.41
CA LEU A 21 19.35 32.34 22.00
C LEU A 21 17.89 32.31 21.54
N GLY A 22 17.50 31.21 20.91
CA GLY A 22 16.11 30.96 20.52
C GLY A 22 15.16 30.72 21.70
N PRO A 23 13.85 30.63 21.44
CA PRO A 23 12.82 30.48 22.47
C PRO A 23 12.94 29.18 23.29
N TYR A 24 13.40 28.08 22.69
CA TYR A 24 13.55 26.80 23.39
C TYR A 24 14.70 26.82 24.43
N PRO A 25 15.96 27.14 24.07
CA PRO A 25 17.04 27.28 25.06
C PRO A 25 16.74 28.32 26.16
N MET A 26 16.03 29.39 25.81
CA MET A 26 15.62 30.41 26.76
C MET A 26 14.61 29.88 27.79
N ALA A 27 13.60 29.12 27.36
CA ALA A 27 12.55 28.60 28.24
C ALA A 27 13.10 27.59 29.26
N ILE A 28 13.87 26.60 28.80
CA ILE A 28 14.45 25.58 29.69
C ILE A 28 15.45 26.19 30.68
N SER A 29 16.29 27.12 30.23
CA SER A 29 17.27 27.79 31.09
C SER A 29 16.60 28.68 32.13
N SER A 30 15.52 29.37 31.75
CA SER A 30 14.72 30.20 32.67
C SER A 30 14.08 29.34 33.76
N TYR A 31 13.50 28.20 33.40
CA TYR A 31 12.92 27.26 34.36
C TYR A 31 14.00 26.68 35.29
N ALA A 32 15.13 26.23 34.74
CA ALA A 32 16.24 25.70 35.54
C ALA A 32 16.77 26.73 36.54
N LEU A 33 16.92 28.00 36.13
CA LEU A 33 17.31 29.09 37.03
C LEU A 33 16.26 29.36 38.11
N ALA A 34 14.98 29.39 37.77
CA ALA A 34 13.91 29.58 38.75
C ALA A 34 13.83 28.43 39.77
N PHE A 35 14.23 27.21 39.37
CA PHE A 35 14.24 26.05 40.25
C PHE A 35 15.50 25.98 41.14
N ALA A 36 16.68 26.27 40.58
CA ALA A 36 17.96 25.99 41.23
C ALA A 36 18.66 27.23 41.84
N SER A 37 18.37 28.44 41.35
CA SER A 37 19.05 29.67 41.79
C SER A 37 18.26 30.43 42.86
N GLN A 38 18.97 31.05 43.80
CA GLN A 38 18.37 31.99 44.77
C GLN A 38 18.47 33.45 44.30
N ASN A 39 19.12 33.70 43.17
CA ASN A 39 19.35 35.05 42.67
C ASN A 39 18.12 35.61 41.94
N LYS A 40 17.31 36.40 42.67
CA LYS A 40 16.06 36.98 42.17
C LYS A 40 16.25 37.91 40.96
N SER A 41 17.38 38.62 40.85
CA SER A 41 17.62 39.54 39.72
C SER A 41 17.88 38.78 38.42
N ALA A 42 18.65 37.69 38.49
CA ALA A 42 18.90 36.81 37.34
C ALA A 42 17.61 36.12 36.86
N ILE A 43 16.76 35.66 37.80
CA ILE A 43 15.46 35.06 37.48
C ILE A 43 14.53 36.09 36.82
N ALA A 44 14.45 37.32 37.36
CA ALA A 44 13.63 38.37 36.78
C ALA A 44 14.10 38.78 35.38
N LEU A 45 15.41 38.87 35.15
CA LEU A 45 15.99 39.16 33.84
C LEU A 45 15.65 38.04 32.83
N ALA A 46 15.83 36.78 33.22
CA ALA A 46 15.46 35.63 32.39
C ALA A 46 13.97 35.65 32.05
N GLY A 47 13.10 35.92 33.02
CA GLY A 47 11.66 36.07 32.79
C GLY A 47 11.31 37.19 31.81
N SER A 48 11.94 38.36 31.93
CA SER A 48 11.69 39.49 31.01
C SER A 48 12.08 39.16 29.56
N ARG A 49 13.21 38.47 29.37
CA ARG A 49 13.68 38.03 28.05
C ARG A 49 12.79 36.93 27.47
N LEU A 50 12.40 35.95 28.29
CA LEU A 50 11.49 34.89 27.88
C LEU A 50 10.16 35.48 27.40
N MET A 51 9.60 36.44 28.14
CA MET A 51 8.38 37.14 27.72
C MET A 51 8.57 37.97 26.45
N GLY A 52 9.75 38.58 26.26
CA GLY A 52 10.09 39.29 25.02
C GLY A 52 10.10 38.41 23.77
N LEU A 53 10.29 37.09 23.94
CA LEU A 53 10.23 36.09 22.86
C LEU A 53 8.84 35.44 22.70
N SER A 54 7.87 35.82 23.53
CA SER A 54 6.52 35.25 23.46
C SER A 54 5.73 35.81 22.29
N MET A 55 4.84 34.98 21.74
CA MET A 55 3.87 35.38 20.72
C MET A 55 2.47 35.36 21.32
N GLU A 56 1.69 36.38 20.98
CA GLU A 56 0.28 36.49 21.35
C GLU A 56 -0.60 36.41 20.11
N ASP A 57 -1.79 35.83 20.27
CA ASP A 57 -2.83 35.89 19.23
C ASP A 57 -3.52 37.26 19.20
N LYS A 58 -4.29 37.54 18.14
CA LYS A 58 -4.92 38.86 17.87
C LYS A 58 -5.79 39.39 19.01
N ASN A 59 -6.34 38.50 19.85
CA ASN A 59 -7.18 38.86 21.00
C ASN A 59 -6.42 38.80 22.34
N SER A 60 -5.10 38.58 22.34
CA SER A 60 -4.24 38.40 23.53
C SER A 60 -4.77 37.35 24.53
N SER A 61 -5.54 36.38 24.04
CA SER A 61 -6.15 35.31 24.86
C SER A 61 -5.19 34.14 25.10
N ILE A 62 -4.23 33.93 24.19
CA ILE A 62 -3.26 32.84 24.23
C ILE A 62 -1.84 33.38 24.09
N ILE A 63 -0.91 32.76 24.81
CA ILE A 63 0.52 33.08 24.80
C ILE A 63 1.28 31.79 24.50
N PHE A 64 2.19 31.82 23.54
CA PHE A 64 3.00 30.65 23.16
C PHE A 64 4.38 31.03 22.64
N TRP A 65 5.29 30.05 22.57
CA TRP A 65 6.64 30.21 22.04
C TRP A 65 6.86 29.28 20.86
N LEU A 66 7.08 29.85 19.67
CA LEU A 66 7.41 29.07 18.48
C LEU A 66 8.91 28.86 18.35
N ALA A 67 9.34 27.61 18.40
CA ALA A 67 10.72 27.19 18.17
C ALA A 67 10.79 26.30 16.93
N GLY A 68 11.62 26.69 15.94
CA GLY A 68 11.83 25.93 14.71
C GLY A 68 12.03 26.82 13.47
N ASP A 69 12.66 26.25 12.45
CA ASP A 69 13.13 26.97 11.23
C ASP A 69 12.02 27.33 10.23
N ASP A 70 10.80 26.82 10.39
CA ASP A 70 9.72 27.02 9.44
C ASP A 70 8.76 28.14 9.86
N HIS A 71 9.19 29.39 9.67
CA HIS A 71 8.37 30.58 9.90
C HIS A 71 7.21 30.75 8.90
N ARG A 72 7.10 29.89 7.87
CA ARG A 72 6.13 30.08 6.77
C ARG A 72 4.79 29.39 7.00
N THR A 73 4.74 28.29 7.75
CA THR A 73 3.53 27.46 7.84
C THR A 73 2.64 27.75 9.05
N LYS A 74 3.11 28.53 10.06
CA LYS A 74 2.38 28.78 11.33
C LYS A 74 1.88 27.49 12.03
N VAL A 75 2.35 26.31 11.63
CA VAL A 75 2.03 25.06 12.30
C VAL A 75 3.05 24.87 13.42
N PRO A 76 2.62 24.75 14.69
CA PRO A 76 3.54 24.60 15.81
C PRO A 76 4.30 23.27 15.71
N SER A 77 5.62 23.30 15.83
CA SER A 77 6.46 22.10 15.84
C SER A 77 6.39 21.39 17.21
N ALA A 78 6.89 20.15 17.32
CA ALA A 78 7.06 19.49 18.62
C ALA A 78 7.95 20.31 19.58
N ILE A 79 8.98 20.96 19.05
CA ILE A 79 9.92 21.81 19.81
C ILE A 79 9.20 23.05 20.38
N SER A 80 8.23 23.62 19.65
CA SER A 80 7.39 24.73 20.15
C SER A 80 6.53 24.32 21.34
N VAL A 81 5.98 23.10 21.31
CA VAL A 81 5.20 22.55 22.43
C VAL A 81 6.09 22.39 23.67
N GLU A 82 7.28 21.83 23.50
CA GLU A 82 8.24 21.65 24.59
C GLU A 82 8.72 22.99 25.18
N ALA A 83 9.09 23.95 24.33
CA ALA A 83 9.49 25.30 24.75
C ALA A 83 8.38 25.99 25.56
N THR A 84 7.14 25.93 25.07
CA THR A 84 5.98 26.52 25.74
C THR A 84 5.66 25.81 27.06
N SER A 85 5.92 24.50 27.16
CA SER A 85 5.74 23.74 28.40
C SER A 85 6.73 24.15 29.48
N TYR A 86 8.02 24.33 29.14
CA TYR A 86 8.99 24.87 30.09
C TYR A 86 8.66 26.30 30.52
N ALA A 87 8.16 27.13 29.60
CA ALA A 87 7.71 28.47 29.94
C ALA A 87 6.52 28.46 30.92
N LEU A 88 5.57 27.54 30.75
CA LEU A 88 4.47 27.34 31.70
C LEU A 88 4.99 26.95 33.09
N LEU A 89 5.91 25.98 33.18
CA LEU A 89 6.53 25.58 34.44
C LEU A 89 7.23 26.74 35.15
N TYR A 90 7.94 27.59 34.40
CA TYR A 90 8.55 28.81 34.92
C TYR A 90 7.50 29.77 35.50
N LEU A 91 6.41 30.05 34.77
CA LEU A 91 5.34 30.94 35.24
C LEU A 91 4.64 30.41 36.49
N VAL A 92 4.39 29.10 36.56
CA VAL A 92 3.82 28.43 37.74
C VAL A 92 4.73 28.59 38.95
N LYS A 93 6.06 28.44 38.79
CA LYS A 93 7.02 28.67 39.88
C LYS A 93 7.06 30.13 40.34
N GLN A 94 6.94 31.08 39.42
CA GLN A 94 6.84 32.50 39.73
C GLN A 94 5.47 32.91 40.30
N LYS A 95 4.52 31.98 40.38
CA LYS A 95 3.13 32.20 40.84
C LYS A 95 2.35 33.20 39.97
N ASP A 96 2.73 33.38 38.71
CA ASP A 96 2.01 34.24 37.75
C ASP A 96 0.87 33.44 37.10
N THR A 97 -0.23 33.29 37.85
CA THR A 97 -1.39 32.50 37.43
C THR A 97 -2.15 33.12 36.26
N ALA A 98 -2.11 34.46 36.12
CA ALA A 98 -2.79 35.18 35.06
C ALA A 98 -2.21 34.82 33.69
N ARG A 99 -0.88 34.87 33.54
CA ARG A 99 -0.21 34.49 32.29
C ARG A 99 -0.17 32.99 32.10
N ALA A 100 0.07 32.22 33.16
CA ALA A 100 0.08 30.76 33.09
C ALA A 100 -1.23 30.19 32.53
N SER A 101 -2.38 30.82 32.84
CA SER A 101 -3.68 30.39 32.30
C SER A 101 -3.78 30.47 30.78
N LYS A 102 -3.23 31.53 30.18
CA LYS A 102 -3.21 31.74 28.72
C LYS A 102 -2.28 30.74 28.02
N VAL A 103 -1.17 30.39 28.65
CA VAL A 103 -0.20 29.41 28.13
C VAL A 103 -0.77 27.99 28.24
N ALA A 104 -1.40 27.65 29.37
CA ALA A 104 -2.02 26.35 29.58
C ALA A 104 -3.19 26.11 28.60
N GLN A 105 -3.95 27.15 28.26
CA GLN A 105 -4.99 27.06 27.23
C GLN A 105 -4.39 26.64 25.88
N TRP A 106 -3.34 27.33 25.43
CA TRP A 106 -2.69 26.98 24.16
C TRP A 106 -2.14 25.55 24.14
N LEU A 107 -1.48 25.10 25.22
CA LEU A 107 -0.97 23.73 25.31
C LEU A 107 -2.10 22.69 25.28
N THR A 108 -3.26 23.01 25.86
CA THR A 108 -4.43 22.12 25.83
C THR A 108 -5.00 22.00 24.42
N GLU A 109 -4.99 23.09 23.63
CA GLU A 109 -5.39 23.10 22.22
C GLU A 109 -4.43 22.32 21.32
N GLN A 110 -3.15 22.20 21.70
CA GLN A 110 -2.14 21.41 20.98
C GLN A 110 -2.13 19.91 21.32
N ARG A 111 -2.96 19.47 22.28
CA ARG A 111 -2.98 18.08 22.73
C ARG A 111 -3.69 17.18 21.70
N ASN A 112 -3.05 16.08 21.32
CA ASN A 112 -3.68 15.09 20.45
C ASN A 112 -4.76 14.29 21.21
N TYR A 113 -5.69 13.71 20.46
CA TYR A 113 -6.65 12.75 21.02
C TYR A 113 -5.89 11.56 21.67
N GLY A 114 -6.25 11.21 22.91
CA GLY A 114 -5.52 10.20 23.70
C GLY A 114 -4.45 10.77 24.65
N GLY A 115 -4.28 12.09 24.71
CA GLY A 115 -3.48 12.76 25.75
C GLY A 115 -1.99 12.94 25.43
N GLY A 116 -1.53 12.49 24.26
CA GLY A 116 -0.16 12.71 23.77
C GLY A 116 0.02 14.00 22.98
N PHE A 117 1.27 14.31 22.66
CA PHE A 117 1.67 15.41 21.77
C PHE A 117 2.38 14.84 20.53
N LYS A 118 3.26 15.61 19.87
CA LYS A 118 3.84 15.25 18.58
C LYS A 118 5.07 14.34 18.71
N SER A 119 5.74 14.33 19.86
CA SER A 119 6.95 13.57 20.16
C SER A 119 6.83 12.92 21.55
N THR A 120 7.91 12.29 22.02
CA THR A 120 8.00 11.73 23.38
C THR A 120 8.35 12.80 24.42
N GLN A 121 9.32 13.66 24.12
CA GLN A 121 9.82 14.68 25.06
C GLN A 121 8.78 15.79 25.32
N ASP A 122 8.17 16.31 24.26
CA ASP A 122 7.09 17.31 24.38
C ASP A 122 5.91 16.75 25.19
N THR A 123 5.57 15.47 25.03
CA THR A 123 4.51 14.81 25.80
C THR A 123 4.81 14.77 27.29
N VAL A 124 6.02 14.34 27.70
CA VAL A 124 6.39 14.26 29.11
C VAL A 124 6.38 15.64 29.76
N VAL A 125 7.03 16.62 29.14
CA VAL A 125 7.17 17.97 29.71
C VAL A 125 5.83 18.72 29.71
N ALA A 126 5.00 18.57 28.66
CA ALA A 126 3.69 19.22 28.61
C ALA A 126 2.73 18.66 29.67
N LEU A 127 2.73 17.35 29.91
CA LEU A 127 1.92 16.73 30.95
C LEU A 127 2.37 17.16 32.35
N ASP A 128 3.68 17.24 32.60
CA ASP A 128 4.22 17.77 33.86
C ASP A 128 3.86 19.25 34.06
N ALA A 129 3.98 20.07 33.01
CA ALA A 129 3.64 21.49 33.04
C ALA A 129 2.15 21.73 33.32
N LEU A 130 1.28 21.03 32.60
CA LEU A 130 -0.16 21.14 32.78
C LEU A 130 -0.57 20.62 34.16
N SER A 131 -0.08 19.47 34.60
CA SER A 131 -0.41 18.94 35.94
C SER A 131 0.05 19.86 37.06
N SER A 132 1.27 20.40 36.98
CA SER A 132 1.79 21.41 37.91
C SER A 132 0.95 22.68 37.93
N TYR A 133 0.52 23.17 36.76
CA TYR A 133 -0.39 24.31 36.65
C TYR A 133 -1.75 24.01 37.28
N TRP A 134 -2.33 22.84 37.00
CA TRP A 134 -3.59 22.39 37.59
C TRP A 134 -3.47 22.35 39.12
N ILE A 135 -2.47 21.70 39.68
CA ILE A 135 -2.24 21.65 41.13
C ILE A 135 -2.12 23.07 41.74
N SER A 136 -1.41 23.98 41.07
CA SER A 136 -1.19 25.33 41.59
C SER A 136 -2.40 26.26 41.48
N THR A 137 -3.36 25.97 40.59
CA THR A 137 -4.52 26.84 40.32
C THR A 137 -5.85 26.23 40.73
N PHE A 138 -5.88 24.93 41.02
CA PHE A 138 -7.05 24.22 41.47
C PHE A 138 -7.51 24.74 42.83
N LYS A 139 -8.80 25.09 42.91
CA LYS A 139 -9.52 25.41 44.13
C LYS A 139 -10.67 24.43 44.25
N GLU A 140 -10.84 23.79 45.41
CA GLU A 140 -11.84 22.72 45.63
C GLU A 140 -13.32 23.19 45.55
N GLU A 141 -13.56 24.49 45.50
CA GLU A 141 -14.91 25.06 45.50
C GLU A 141 -15.52 25.09 44.09
N GLY A 142 -16.39 24.11 43.82
CA GLY A 142 -17.47 24.24 42.83
C GLY A 142 -17.11 23.88 41.38
N ASN A 143 -16.56 22.68 41.15
CA ASN A 143 -16.57 22.04 39.83
C ASN A 143 -17.75 21.07 39.74
N GLU A 144 -18.94 21.60 39.42
CA GLU A 144 -20.13 20.85 39.04
C GLU A 144 -20.53 21.32 37.65
N LEU A 145 -20.19 20.52 36.64
CA LEU A 145 -20.45 20.82 35.23
C LEU A 145 -21.43 19.80 34.67
N THR A 146 -22.55 20.28 34.16
CA THR A 146 -23.51 19.47 33.40
C THR A 146 -23.35 19.79 31.93
N VAL A 147 -22.96 18.80 31.13
CA VAL A 147 -22.85 18.91 29.68
C VAL A 147 -23.96 18.09 29.04
N SER A 148 -24.77 18.74 28.23
CA SER A 148 -25.81 18.07 27.45
C SER A 148 -25.52 18.14 25.96
N LEU A 149 -25.56 16.98 25.29
CA LEU A 149 -25.26 16.82 23.87
C LEU A 149 -26.50 16.32 23.13
N LYS A 150 -27.03 17.12 22.22
CA LYS A 150 -28.16 16.73 21.37
C LYS A 150 -27.65 16.47 19.96
N VAL A 151 -27.83 15.22 19.50
CA VAL A 151 -27.46 14.79 18.15
C VAL A 151 -28.75 14.44 17.38
N PRO A 152 -29.02 15.09 16.23
CA PRO A 152 -30.15 14.75 15.38
C PRO A 152 -30.10 13.27 14.95
N GLY A 153 -31.19 12.53 15.19
CA GLY A 153 -31.35 11.14 14.71
C GLY A 153 -30.89 10.03 15.66
N LYS A 154 -30.43 10.32 16.89
CA LYS A 154 -30.13 9.29 17.92
C LYS A 154 -30.81 9.58 19.26
N ASN A 155 -31.31 8.54 19.91
CA ASN A 155 -31.75 8.56 21.31
C ASN A 155 -30.57 8.15 22.21
N LEU A 156 -29.59 9.03 22.41
CA LEU A 156 -28.51 8.83 23.39
C LEU A 156 -28.89 9.51 24.72
N PRO A 157 -28.40 9.04 25.88
CA PRO A 157 -28.50 9.81 27.12
C PRO A 157 -27.80 11.15 26.91
N THR A 158 -28.61 12.21 26.92
CA THR A 158 -28.29 13.53 26.40
C THR A 158 -27.53 14.39 27.40
N GLN A 159 -27.23 13.91 28.61
CA GLN A 159 -26.77 14.71 29.74
C GLN A 159 -25.74 13.95 30.58
N ILE A 160 -24.53 14.50 30.64
CA ILE A 160 -23.41 14.01 31.44
C ILE A 160 -23.16 15.05 32.53
N SER A 161 -23.18 14.63 33.79
CA SER A 161 -22.82 15.47 34.93
C SER A 161 -21.43 15.09 35.44
N PHE A 162 -20.52 16.06 35.50
CA PHE A 162 -19.21 15.93 36.11
C PHE A 162 -19.28 16.52 37.52
N GLY A 163 -19.23 15.66 38.53
CA GLY A 163 -19.34 16.03 39.95
C GLY A 163 -18.28 15.42 40.86
N ARG A 164 -18.52 15.50 42.19
CA ARG A 164 -17.58 15.06 43.24
C ARG A 164 -17.55 13.54 43.49
N SER A 165 -18.36 12.72 42.82
CA SER A 165 -18.50 11.29 43.15
C SER A 165 -18.15 10.37 41.99
N ASN A 166 -16.95 9.74 42.00
CA ASN A 166 -16.58 8.57 41.19
C ASN A 166 -17.00 8.53 39.70
N ASP A 167 -17.38 9.67 39.12
CA ASP A 167 -17.87 9.77 37.76
C ASP A 167 -16.71 9.50 36.79
N PRO A 168 -16.97 8.85 35.64
CA PRO A 168 -15.95 8.64 34.64
C PRO A 168 -15.32 9.99 34.25
N ILE A 169 -14.00 10.10 34.47
CA ILE A 169 -13.19 11.30 34.20
C ILE A 169 -13.25 11.68 32.70
N GLN A 170 -13.64 10.73 31.83
CA GLN A 170 -13.77 10.89 30.40
C GLN A 170 -14.85 9.95 29.85
N GLU A 171 -15.84 10.49 29.13
CA GLU A 171 -16.79 9.71 28.33
C GLU A 171 -16.49 9.86 26.83
N GLU A 172 -16.50 8.74 26.11
CA GLU A 172 -16.35 8.73 24.65
C GLU A 172 -17.71 8.48 24.00
N LEU A 173 -18.19 9.46 23.22
CA LEU A 173 -19.44 9.36 22.48
C LEU A 173 -19.17 9.29 20.97
N GLN A 174 -19.69 8.24 20.32
CA GLN A 174 -19.53 8.03 18.88
C GLN A 174 -20.84 8.28 18.12
N PHE A 175 -20.81 9.23 17.18
CA PHE A 175 -21.95 9.62 16.35
C PHE A 175 -21.59 9.65 14.86
N SER A 176 -22.59 9.48 14.01
CA SER A 176 -22.43 9.56 12.55
C SER A 176 -22.10 10.99 12.12
N LEU A 177 -21.21 11.13 11.14
CA LEU A 177 -20.82 12.40 10.56
C LEU A 177 -21.99 13.02 9.78
N GLY A 178 -22.09 14.36 9.79
CA GLY A 178 -22.96 15.11 8.88
C GLY A 178 -24.10 15.90 9.55
N ASN A 179 -24.36 15.66 10.83
CA ASN A 179 -25.35 16.42 11.60
C ASN A 179 -24.66 17.44 12.52
N ASP A 180 -25.27 18.60 12.68
CA ASP A 180 -24.86 19.58 13.68
C ASP A 180 -25.08 19.02 15.09
N ILE A 181 -24.14 19.31 15.99
CA ILE A 181 -24.16 18.83 17.38
C ILE A 181 -24.42 20.03 18.28
N ASP A 182 -25.56 20.03 18.95
CA ASP A 182 -25.87 21.07 19.92
C ASP A 182 -25.29 20.66 21.28
N VAL A 183 -24.34 21.46 21.77
CA VAL A 183 -23.74 21.29 23.10
C VAL A 183 -24.23 22.39 24.02
N LYS A 184 -24.92 22.02 25.10
CA LYS A 184 -25.37 22.94 26.14
C LYS A 184 -24.65 22.61 27.44
N VAL A 185 -23.92 23.60 27.98
CA VAL A 185 -23.12 23.47 29.21
C VAL A 185 -23.73 24.33 30.31
N GLU A 186 -23.96 23.74 31.49
CA GLU A 186 -24.51 24.40 32.67
C GLU A 186 -23.67 24.08 33.91
N GLY A 187 -23.63 25.00 34.87
CA GLY A 187 -22.94 24.81 36.15
C GLY A 187 -21.70 25.69 36.33
N ARG A 188 -20.90 25.36 37.34
CA ARG A 188 -19.67 26.07 37.68
C ARG A 188 -18.51 25.10 37.58
N GLY A 189 -17.46 25.48 36.88
CA GLY A 189 -16.24 24.68 36.79
C GLY A 189 -15.50 24.92 35.48
N LYS A 190 -14.39 24.21 35.30
CA LYS A 190 -13.61 24.22 34.06
C LYS A 190 -13.48 22.80 33.52
N GLY A 191 -13.85 22.61 32.26
CA GLY A 191 -13.73 21.34 31.55
C GLY A 191 -13.14 21.53 30.16
N THR A 192 -12.72 20.44 29.52
CA THR A 192 -12.18 20.45 28.16
C THR A 192 -12.97 19.47 27.31
N LEU A 193 -13.65 19.97 26.29
CA LEU A 193 -14.33 19.15 25.29
C LEU A 193 -13.37 18.92 24.11
N THR A 194 -13.11 17.66 23.76
CA THR A 194 -12.33 17.30 22.57
C THR A 194 -13.23 16.58 21.59
N VAL A 195 -13.36 17.12 20.37
CA VAL A 195 -14.17 16.51 19.30
C VAL A 195 -13.24 15.91 18.26
N LEU A 196 -13.25 14.58 18.12
CA LEU A 196 -12.48 13.86 17.12
C LEU A 196 -13.36 13.56 15.90
N LYS A 197 -13.02 14.15 14.75
CA LYS A 197 -13.68 13.87 13.47
C LYS A 197 -12.77 13.00 12.60
N GLN A 198 -13.10 11.72 12.44
CA GLN A 198 -12.39 10.81 11.55
C GLN A 198 -13.18 10.60 10.27
N PHE A 199 -12.59 10.88 9.12
CA PHE A 199 -13.20 10.64 7.80
C PHE A 199 -12.13 10.30 6.78
N TYR A 200 -12.52 9.56 5.74
CA TYR A 200 -11.64 9.32 4.60
C TYR A 200 -11.49 10.61 3.79
N VAL A 201 -10.25 11.06 3.64
CA VAL A 201 -9.88 12.15 2.74
C VAL A 201 -9.48 11.53 1.41
N LEU A 202 -9.86 12.15 0.29
CA LEU A 202 -9.34 11.77 -1.03
C LEU A 202 -7.81 11.79 -0.97
N ALA A 203 -7.18 10.66 -1.32
CA ALA A 203 -5.73 10.55 -1.27
C ALA A 203 -5.11 11.67 -2.11
N VAL A 204 -4.33 12.53 -1.47
CA VAL A 204 -3.49 13.50 -2.18
C VAL A 204 -2.51 12.69 -3.02
N LYS A 205 -2.35 13.09 -4.30
CA LYS A 205 -1.53 12.44 -5.35
C LYS A 205 -0.37 11.61 -4.80
N ASN A 206 -0.18 10.40 -5.33
CA ASN A 206 0.90 9.43 -5.07
C ASN A 206 2.22 10.06 -4.58
N ASN A 207 2.29 10.35 -3.28
CA ASN A 207 3.49 10.83 -2.60
C ASN A 207 4.39 9.64 -2.19
N THR A 208 4.28 8.53 -2.92
CA THR A 208 5.19 7.41 -2.79
C THR A 208 6.58 7.90 -3.18
N CYS A 209 7.54 7.82 -2.26
CA CYS A 209 8.97 8.13 -2.50
C CYS A 209 9.33 9.62 -2.66
N GLN A 210 8.79 10.52 -1.83
CA GLN A 210 9.16 11.95 -1.86
C GLN A 210 10.56 12.26 -1.29
N THR A 211 11.02 11.51 -0.29
CA THR A 211 12.29 11.79 0.40
C THR A 211 13.43 10.94 -0.13
N LEU A 212 13.17 9.64 -0.28
CA LEU A 212 14.10 8.63 -0.80
C LEU A 212 13.59 8.09 -2.14
N GLY A 213 14.52 7.79 -3.05
CA GLY A 213 14.28 7.13 -4.32
C GLY A 213 14.96 5.77 -4.36
N LEU A 214 14.30 4.82 -5.01
CA LEU A 214 14.77 3.45 -5.19
C LEU A 214 14.38 2.96 -6.58
N GLU A 215 15.29 2.25 -7.23
CA GLU A 215 15.11 1.62 -8.52
C GLU A 215 15.78 0.25 -8.50
N VAL A 216 15.06 -0.79 -8.89
CA VAL A 216 15.59 -2.17 -8.94
C VAL A 216 15.35 -2.72 -10.34
N THR A 217 16.42 -3.14 -10.99
CA THR A 217 16.39 -3.75 -12.31
C THR A 217 16.99 -5.14 -12.25
N VAL A 218 16.34 -6.08 -12.94
CA VAL A 218 16.72 -7.50 -12.93
C VAL A 218 17.06 -7.90 -14.36
N SER A 219 18.27 -8.43 -14.56
CA SER A 219 18.77 -8.85 -15.87
C SER A 219 19.21 -10.32 -15.82
N GLY A 220 18.99 -11.06 -16.92
CA GLY A 220 19.36 -12.47 -17.02
C GLY A 220 18.26 -13.34 -17.62
N SER A 221 18.55 -14.64 -17.71
CA SER A 221 17.63 -15.65 -18.23
C SER A 221 17.11 -16.52 -17.11
N VAL A 222 15.78 -16.57 -16.92
CA VAL A 222 15.13 -17.38 -15.88
C VAL A 222 14.54 -18.64 -16.49
N ARG A 223 14.82 -19.82 -15.90
CA ARG A 223 14.14 -21.05 -16.27
C ARG A 223 12.72 -21.01 -15.71
N ARG A 224 11.73 -21.21 -16.59
CA ARG A 224 10.34 -21.44 -16.22
C ARG A 224 10.01 -22.88 -16.56
N ASN A 225 9.40 -23.60 -15.62
CA ASN A 225 8.72 -24.84 -15.97
C ASN A 225 7.51 -24.47 -16.82
N THR A 226 7.63 -24.65 -18.12
CA THR A 226 6.51 -24.55 -19.07
C THR A 226 5.51 -25.68 -18.89
N GLU A 227 5.88 -26.75 -18.20
CA GLU A 227 5.05 -27.95 -18.00
C GLU A 227 3.95 -27.79 -16.93
N VAL A 228 3.94 -26.71 -16.14
CA VAL A 228 2.94 -26.53 -15.06
C VAL A 228 1.76 -25.64 -15.48
N ASP A 229 1.80 -25.01 -16.67
CA ASP A 229 0.67 -24.20 -17.17
C ASP A 229 -0.43 -25.03 -17.88
N ASP A 230 -0.24 -26.35 -18.06
CA ASP A 230 -1.27 -27.26 -18.60
C ASP A 230 -1.66 -28.45 -17.67
N TYR A 231 -0.92 -28.76 -16.59
CA TYR A 231 -1.12 -30.02 -15.83
C TYR A 231 -1.86 -29.95 -14.48
N TYR A 232 -2.37 -28.79 -14.07
CA TYR A 232 -3.31 -28.72 -12.94
C TYR A 232 -4.70 -28.39 -13.50
N TYR A 233 -5.60 -29.38 -13.46
CA TYR A 233 -6.98 -29.45 -13.99
C TYR A 233 -7.20 -30.25 -15.28
N GLU A 234 -6.52 -31.39 -15.43
CA GLU A 234 -6.96 -32.46 -16.35
C GLU A 234 -7.18 -33.76 -15.56
N TYR A 235 -8.22 -33.75 -14.72
CA TYR A 235 -8.89 -34.95 -14.27
C TYR A 235 -10.37 -34.75 -14.54
N GLU A 236 -10.80 -35.10 -15.74
CA GLU A 236 -11.92 -36.02 -15.97
C GLU A 236 -12.08 -36.25 -17.49
N ASP A 237 -12.33 -37.52 -17.81
CA ASP A 237 -12.76 -38.06 -19.11
C ASP A 237 -11.71 -38.19 -20.23
N ASP A 238 -10.95 -39.31 -20.20
CA ASP A 238 -11.03 -40.35 -21.25
C ASP A 238 -9.96 -41.44 -21.01
N LEU A 239 -10.35 -42.56 -20.37
CA LEU A 239 -9.55 -43.80 -20.40
C LEU A 239 -10.36 -44.92 -21.06
N PRO A 240 -9.99 -45.33 -22.28
CA PRO A 240 -10.32 -46.66 -22.78
C PRO A 240 -9.46 -47.70 -22.05
N LEU A 241 -10.11 -48.66 -21.39
CA LEU A 241 -9.49 -49.85 -20.81
C LEU A 241 -8.68 -50.62 -21.85
N THR A 242 -7.36 -50.45 -21.85
CA THR A 242 -6.42 -51.44 -22.40
C THR A 242 -5.38 -51.74 -21.33
N SER A 243 -5.31 -53.02 -20.94
CA SER A 243 -4.38 -53.54 -19.96
C SER A 243 -2.92 -53.42 -20.45
N PRO A 244 -1.96 -53.08 -19.58
CA PRO A 244 -0.55 -53.09 -19.97
C PRO A 244 -0.03 -54.54 -20.11
N PRO A 245 0.86 -54.84 -21.07
CA PRO A 245 1.48 -56.16 -21.15
C PRO A 245 2.38 -56.41 -19.93
N ALA A 246 2.41 -57.66 -19.50
CA ALA A 246 3.13 -58.11 -18.31
C ALA A 246 4.63 -57.73 -18.35
N ARG A 247 5.16 -57.37 -17.17
CA ARG A 247 6.59 -57.13 -16.91
C ARG A 247 7.44 -58.31 -17.37
N GLN A 248 8.31 -58.11 -18.34
CA GLN A 248 9.41 -59.03 -18.61
C GLN A 248 10.51 -58.82 -17.56
N THR A 249 11.03 -59.91 -17.02
CA THR A 249 12.17 -59.89 -16.08
C THR A 249 13.46 -59.62 -16.85
N LEU A 250 14.17 -58.56 -16.45
CA LEU A 250 15.50 -58.22 -16.99
C LEU A 250 16.48 -59.39 -16.81
N SER A 251 17.34 -59.58 -17.80
CA SER A 251 18.34 -60.65 -17.81
C SER A 251 19.48 -60.37 -16.81
N LYS A 252 20.18 -61.43 -16.36
CA LYS A 252 21.33 -61.30 -15.44
C LYS A 252 22.47 -60.43 -15.99
N ILE A 253 22.54 -60.23 -17.31
CA ILE A 253 23.55 -59.40 -17.98
C ILE A 253 23.21 -57.91 -17.82
N GLU A 254 21.94 -57.52 -17.96
CA GLU A 254 21.49 -56.13 -17.76
C GLU A 254 21.65 -55.67 -16.29
N LEU A 255 21.51 -56.61 -15.34
CA LEU A 255 21.72 -56.34 -13.92
C LEU A 255 23.20 -56.21 -13.53
N PHE A 256 24.12 -56.76 -14.35
CA PHE A 256 25.57 -56.63 -14.17
C PHE A 256 26.09 -55.30 -14.73
N ASP A 257 25.58 -54.87 -15.89
CA ASP A 257 25.94 -53.58 -16.51
C ASP A 257 25.49 -52.36 -15.68
N ALA A 258 24.37 -52.48 -14.96
CA ALA A 258 23.90 -51.45 -14.03
C ALA A 258 24.82 -51.25 -12.81
N ARG A 259 25.65 -52.25 -12.45
CA ARG A 259 26.52 -52.19 -11.26
C ARG A 259 27.95 -51.71 -11.54
N GLN A 260 28.37 -51.58 -12.80
CA GLN A 260 29.73 -51.17 -13.16
C GLN A 260 29.87 -49.77 -13.77
N ARG A 261 28.80 -48.97 -13.84
CA ARG A 261 28.92 -47.53 -14.08
C ARG A 261 28.98 -46.75 -12.77
N ARG A 262 30.09 -46.88 -12.04
CA ARG A 262 30.58 -45.75 -11.22
C ARG A 262 31.05 -44.69 -12.20
N ARG A 263 30.10 -43.89 -12.68
CA ARG A 263 30.36 -42.67 -13.41
C ARG A 263 31.24 -41.82 -12.48
N ARG A 264 32.49 -41.60 -12.86
CA ARG A 264 33.25 -40.47 -12.32
C ARG A 264 32.38 -39.25 -12.57
N GLU A 265 31.93 -38.61 -11.51
CA GLU A 265 31.42 -37.24 -11.59
C GLU A 265 32.59 -36.38 -12.06
N THR A 266 32.74 -36.26 -13.38
CA THR A 266 33.34 -35.07 -13.94
C THR A 266 32.50 -33.91 -13.42
N LYS A 267 33.12 -32.99 -12.67
CA LYS A 267 32.50 -31.69 -12.38
C LYS A 267 31.95 -31.15 -13.69
N ASP A 268 30.63 -31.09 -13.82
CA ASP A 268 29.98 -30.45 -14.96
C ASP A 268 30.39 -28.99 -14.95
N THR A 269 31.37 -28.66 -15.79
CA THR A 269 31.75 -27.30 -16.15
C THR A 269 30.70 -26.68 -17.09
N GLU A 270 29.41 -26.88 -16.78
CA GLU A 270 28.24 -26.24 -17.41
C GLU A 270 27.24 -25.68 -16.37
N GLN A 271 27.62 -25.58 -15.09
CA GLN A 271 26.81 -24.87 -14.07
C GLN A 271 26.81 -23.33 -14.22
N SER A 272 27.60 -22.79 -15.15
CA SER A 272 27.74 -21.34 -15.35
C SER A 272 26.81 -20.82 -16.46
N LYS A 273 25.51 -20.64 -16.20
CA LYS A 273 24.61 -19.84 -17.08
C LYS A 273 23.23 -19.48 -16.52
N HIS A 274 22.96 -19.67 -15.23
CA HIS A 274 21.61 -19.45 -14.66
C HIS A 274 21.59 -18.50 -13.48
N ASP A 275 22.53 -17.55 -13.48
CA ASP A 275 22.56 -16.46 -12.52
C ASP A 275 21.75 -15.29 -13.07
N VAL A 276 20.86 -14.77 -12.25
CA VAL A 276 20.17 -13.50 -12.51
C VAL A 276 20.93 -12.41 -11.78
N THR A 277 21.20 -11.30 -12.46
CA THR A 277 21.88 -10.15 -11.87
C THR A 277 20.86 -9.11 -11.46
N TYR A 278 20.85 -8.78 -10.16
CA TYR A 278 20.08 -7.70 -9.58
C TYR A 278 20.95 -6.44 -9.59
N ASN A 279 20.38 -5.33 -10.06
CA ASN A 279 21.00 -4.01 -9.99
C ASN A 279 20.06 -3.07 -9.23
N VAL A 280 20.51 -2.62 -8.07
CA VAL A 280 19.73 -1.87 -7.09
C VAL A 280 20.34 -0.49 -6.94
N CYS A 281 19.62 0.54 -7.36
CA CYS A 281 20.04 1.92 -7.27
C CYS A 281 19.16 2.70 -6.29
N PHE A 282 19.77 3.42 -5.35
CA PHE A 282 19.05 4.28 -4.42
C PHE A 282 19.67 5.68 -4.37
N TRP A 283 18.85 6.66 -4.04
CA TRP A 283 19.29 8.06 -3.92
C TRP A 283 18.35 8.84 -3.02
N ARG A 284 18.78 10.04 -2.66
CA ARG A 284 17.96 11.00 -1.91
C ARG A 284 17.42 12.09 -2.83
N GLN A 285 16.16 12.48 -2.64
CA GLN A 285 15.58 13.59 -3.41
C GLN A 285 16.16 14.94 -2.96
N ARG A 286 16.24 15.89 -3.91
CA ARG A 286 16.78 17.24 -3.65
C ARG A 286 15.87 17.98 -2.65
N GLY A 287 16.45 18.40 -1.52
CA GLY A 287 15.75 19.12 -0.46
C GLY A 287 15.23 18.25 0.69
N ALA A 288 15.30 16.92 0.59
CA ALA A 288 14.96 16.03 1.70
C ALA A 288 16.07 16.07 2.77
N ARG A 289 15.70 16.08 4.06
CA ARG A 289 16.63 16.16 5.22
C ARG A 289 16.89 14.79 5.89
N VAL A 290 17.05 13.71 5.11
CA VAL A 290 17.32 12.33 5.60
C VAL A 290 18.79 12.09 6.02
N SER A 291 19.27 12.69 7.11
CA SER A 291 20.66 12.45 7.56
C SER A 291 20.75 11.19 8.44
N GLY A 292 21.33 10.11 7.92
CA GLY A 292 21.56 8.90 8.70
C GLY A 292 21.83 7.67 7.84
N MET A 293 21.98 6.53 8.53
CA MET A 293 22.09 5.20 7.94
C MET A 293 20.79 4.82 7.24
N VAL A 294 20.92 4.18 6.08
CA VAL A 294 19.78 3.75 5.25
C VAL A 294 19.79 2.24 5.10
N ILE A 295 18.62 1.63 5.19
CA ILE A 295 18.45 0.20 4.95
C ILE A 295 17.68 0.00 3.66
N VAL A 296 18.22 -0.86 2.80
CA VAL A 296 17.56 -1.33 1.58
C VAL A 296 17.13 -2.78 1.80
N ASP A 297 15.82 -2.97 1.87
CA ASP A 297 15.15 -4.25 2.06
C ASP A 297 14.58 -4.76 0.74
N ILE A 298 15.17 -5.81 0.19
CA ILE A 298 14.82 -6.37 -1.11
C ILE A 298 14.19 -7.74 -0.89
N SER A 299 12.92 -7.89 -1.27
CA SER A 299 12.32 -9.22 -1.38
C SER A 299 12.73 -9.81 -2.72
N LEU A 300 13.48 -10.91 -2.75
CA LEU A 300 13.90 -11.56 -3.99
C LEU A 300 12.72 -12.28 -4.67
N LEU A 301 12.87 -12.61 -5.96
CA LEU A 301 11.87 -13.41 -6.66
C LEU A 301 11.80 -14.82 -6.05
N SER A 302 10.61 -15.41 -6.01
CA SER A 302 10.42 -16.75 -5.43
C SER A 302 11.32 -17.78 -6.11
N GLY A 303 12.05 -18.56 -5.30
CA GLY A 303 12.98 -19.59 -5.77
C GLY A 303 14.41 -19.10 -6.07
N PHE A 304 14.72 -17.83 -5.81
CA PHE A 304 16.07 -17.26 -5.94
C PHE A 304 16.73 -17.03 -4.57
N GLN A 305 18.04 -17.26 -4.51
CA GLN A 305 18.90 -16.95 -3.36
C GLN A 305 20.10 -16.12 -3.83
N PRO A 306 20.51 -15.05 -3.12
CA PRO A 306 21.63 -14.23 -3.55
C PRO A 306 22.95 -14.99 -3.39
N ASP A 307 23.94 -14.67 -4.23
CA ASP A 307 25.27 -15.26 -4.12
C ASP A 307 26.06 -14.58 -2.99
N GLU A 308 26.34 -15.34 -1.93
CA GLU A 308 27.03 -14.84 -0.74
C GLU A 308 28.45 -14.33 -1.06
N VAL A 309 29.08 -14.87 -2.12
CA VAL A 309 30.41 -14.45 -2.56
C VAL A 309 30.40 -13.02 -3.10
N ASP A 310 29.38 -12.66 -3.88
CA ASP A 310 29.27 -11.30 -4.45
C ASP A 310 28.94 -10.29 -3.33
N LEU A 311 28.11 -10.67 -2.36
CA LEU A 311 27.78 -9.82 -1.21
C LEU A 311 28.97 -9.60 -0.27
N ALA A 312 29.81 -10.63 -0.06
CA ALA A 312 31.04 -10.50 0.71
C ALA A 312 32.05 -9.55 0.02
N GLN A 313 32.16 -9.61 -1.31
CA GLN A 313 33.03 -8.69 -2.07
C GLN A 313 32.59 -7.22 -1.92
N LEU A 314 31.28 -6.96 -1.88
CA LEU A 314 30.73 -5.61 -1.70
C LEU A 314 30.92 -5.05 -0.29
N GLN A 315 31.26 -5.91 0.68
CA GLN A 315 31.64 -5.53 2.04
C GLN A 315 33.15 -5.26 2.18
N GLU A 316 33.98 -5.90 1.35
CA GLU A 316 35.44 -5.77 1.39
C GLU A 316 35.96 -4.55 0.60
N VAL A 317 37.14 -4.05 0.99
CA VAL A 317 37.84 -2.93 0.34
C VAL A 317 38.52 -3.45 -0.94
N PRO A 318 38.42 -2.77 -2.10
CA PRO A 318 38.25 -1.33 -2.29
C PRO A 318 36.83 -0.81 -2.53
N ASP A 319 35.84 -1.68 -2.70
CA ASP A 319 34.51 -1.27 -3.16
C ASP A 319 33.62 -0.76 -2.00
N GLN A 320 33.72 -1.34 -0.79
CA GLN A 320 33.01 -0.98 0.46
C GLN A 320 31.70 -0.19 0.28
N TYR A 321 30.80 -0.71 -0.54
CA TYR A 321 29.48 -0.10 -0.76
C TYR A 321 28.53 -0.45 0.39
N ILE A 322 28.74 -1.58 1.06
CA ILE A 322 27.83 -2.13 2.06
C ILE A 322 28.54 -2.31 3.39
N ASN A 323 27.97 -1.78 4.47
CA ASN A 323 28.52 -1.94 5.82
C ASN A 323 28.23 -3.33 6.39
N HIS A 324 27.00 -3.80 6.18
CA HIS A 324 26.52 -5.09 6.65
C HIS A 324 25.41 -5.61 5.73
N TRP A 325 25.27 -6.93 5.63
CA TRP A 325 24.16 -7.56 4.93
C TRP A 325 23.61 -8.72 5.77
N GLU A 326 22.29 -8.90 5.72
CA GLU A 326 21.60 -9.99 6.40
C GLU A 326 20.57 -10.62 5.45
N ILE A 327 20.48 -11.95 5.46
CA ILE A 327 19.47 -12.69 4.70
C ILE A 327 18.42 -13.24 5.68
N GLN A 328 17.19 -12.74 5.57
CA GLN A 328 16.04 -13.22 6.33
C GLN A 328 15.05 -13.92 5.40
N GLY A 329 15.21 -15.24 5.24
CA GLY A 329 14.38 -16.05 4.35
C GLY A 329 14.59 -15.67 2.88
N GLN A 330 13.61 -15.02 2.26
CA GLN A 330 13.67 -14.52 0.87
C GLN A 330 13.98 -13.01 0.80
N ARG A 331 14.26 -12.37 1.94
CA ARG A 331 14.58 -10.94 2.03
C ARG A 331 16.07 -10.74 2.22
N LEU A 332 16.63 -9.80 1.48
CA LEU A 332 18.00 -9.34 1.60
C LEU A 332 17.98 -7.92 2.18
N LEU A 333 18.56 -7.76 3.36
CA LEU A 333 18.71 -6.49 4.06
C LEU A 333 20.14 -5.98 3.85
N LEU A 334 20.27 -4.80 3.25
CA LEU A 334 21.56 -4.14 2.99
C LEU A 334 21.63 -2.85 3.80
N TYR A 335 22.72 -2.69 4.56
CA TYR A 335 22.97 -1.53 5.41
C TYR A 335 23.97 -0.59 4.76
N PHE A 336 23.58 0.68 4.60
CA PHE A 336 24.39 1.75 4.00
C PHE A 336 24.56 2.90 4.99
N ASP A 337 25.78 3.43 5.13
CA ASP A 337 26.06 4.56 6.03
C ASP A 337 25.28 5.83 5.70
N GLN A 338 25.11 6.14 4.40
CA GLN A 338 24.41 7.34 3.97
C GLN A 338 23.88 7.22 2.54
N ALA A 339 22.69 7.76 2.28
CA ALA A 339 22.21 7.93 0.90
C ALA A 339 22.84 9.17 0.23
N PRO A 340 23.33 9.06 -1.02
CA PRO A 340 24.01 10.15 -1.71
C PRO A 340 23.06 11.33 -1.98
N GLN A 341 23.57 12.55 -1.74
CA GLN A 341 22.84 13.80 -2.04
C GLN A 341 22.92 14.19 -3.52
N SER A 342 23.99 13.78 -4.22
CA SER A 342 24.26 14.07 -5.62
C SER A 342 24.60 12.79 -6.37
N GLY A 343 23.68 12.32 -7.20
CA GLY A 343 23.85 11.09 -7.99
C GLY A 343 22.97 9.95 -7.51
N ARG A 344 23.25 8.75 -8.03
CA ARG A 344 22.63 7.49 -7.64
C ARG A 344 23.73 6.52 -7.29
N GLU A 345 23.58 5.82 -6.17
CA GLU A 345 24.46 4.74 -5.78
C GLU A 345 23.81 3.43 -6.16
N CYS A 346 24.54 2.60 -6.89
CA CYS A 346 24.03 1.36 -7.48
C CYS A 346 24.89 0.19 -7.04
N VAL A 347 24.24 -0.85 -6.55
CA VAL A 347 24.87 -2.11 -6.14
C VAL A 347 24.32 -3.23 -6.99
N ALA A 348 25.21 -4.04 -7.55
CA ALA A 348 24.85 -5.20 -8.34
C ALA A 348 25.34 -6.50 -7.70
N PHE A 349 24.47 -7.49 -7.61
CA PHE A 349 24.80 -8.82 -7.09
C PHE A 349 24.06 -9.90 -7.89
N ARG A 350 24.64 -11.09 -7.97
CA ARG A 350 23.99 -12.24 -8.62
C ARG A 350 23.12 -13.01 -7.65
N ALA A 351 22.09 -13.65 -8.19
CA ALA A 351 21.22 -14.57 -7.47
C ALA A 351 21.05 -15.87 -8.28
N LYS A 352 21.17 -16.99 -7.58
CA LYS A 352 21.05 -18.35 -8.12
C LYS A 352 19.62 -18.83 -7.97
N GLN A 353 19.09 -19.44 -9.03
CA GLN A 353 17.76 -20.06 -9.01
C GLN A 353 17.86 -21.47 -8.41
N ILE A 354 17.33 -21.67 -7.20
CA ILE A 354 17.31 -22.96 -6.52
C ILE A 354 16.09 -23.78 -6.95
N VAL A 355 14.95 -23.10 -7.10
CA VAL A 355 13.68 -23.74 -7.47
C VAL A 355 13.09 -23.06 -8.70
N SER A 356 12.70 -23.86 -9.69
CA SER A 356 11.97 -23.38 -10.86
C SER A 356 10.52 -23.08 -10.50
N VAL A 357 10.13 -21.81 -10.49
CA VAL A 357 8.75 -21.38 -10.24
C VAL A 357 8.03 -21.19 -11.57
N GLY A 358 6.81 -21.74 -11.69
CA GLY A 358 5.99 -21.63 -12.91
C GLY A 358 5.51 -20.20 -13.17
N LYS A 359 4.95 -19.53 -12.15
CA LYS A 359 4.44 -18.15 -12.22
C LYS A 359 5.26 -17.22 -11.34
N LEU A 360 6.21 -16.50 -11.96
CA LEU A 360 6.96 -15.43 -11.30
C LEU A 360 6.05 -14.20 -11.13
N GLN A 361 5.81 -13.81 -9.88
CA GLN A 361 5.12 -12.58 -9.51
C GLN A 361 6.14 -11.45 -9.27
N PRO A 362 5.73 -10.17 -9.44
CA PRO A 362 6.56 -9.04 -9.03
C PRO A 362 6.87 -9.09 -7.54
N ALA A 363 8.07 -8.66 -7.17
CA ALA A 363 8.49 -8.54 -5.78
C ALA A 363 8.64 -7.07 -5.39
N SER A 364 8.65 -6.78 -4.09
CA SER A 364 8.85 -5.43 -3.58
C SER A 364 10.28 -5.20 -3.08
N ALA A 365 10.73 -3.97 -3.21
CA ALA A 365 11.95 -3.48 -2.60
C ALA A 365 11.62 -2.16 -1.87
N THR A 366 12.13 -2.00 -0.66
CA THR A 366 11.84 -0.85 0.19
C THR A 366 13.14 -0.26 0.72
N VAL A 367 13.30 1.05 0.57
CA VAL A 367 14.38 1.81 1.21
C VAL A 367 13.79 2.67 2.31
N TYR A 368 14.41 2.66 3.48
CA TYR A 368 13.95 3.45 4.62
C TYR A 368 15.11 3.95 5.48
N ASP A 369 14.89 5.07 6.15
CA ASP A 369 15.82 5.60 7.15
C ASP A 369 15.81 4.71 8.40
N PHE A 370 16.99 4.39 8.91
CA PHE A 370 17.15 3.61 10.13
C PHE A 370 16.55 4.30 11.37
N TYR A 371 16.69 5.62 11.47
CA TYR A 371 16.23 6.40 12.63
C TYR A 371 14.74 6.76 12.52
N GLU A 372 14.24 6.96 11.30
CA GLU A 372 12.85 7.30 11.02
C GLU A 372 12.21 6.34 10.00
N PRO A 373 11.82 5.10 10.39
CA PRO A 373 11.30 4.09 9.46
C PRO A 373 10.01 4.49 8.71
N HIS A 374 9.32 5.54 9.18
CA HIS A 374 8.19 6.13 8.48
C HIS A 374 8.59 6.82 7.17
N GLN A 375 9.83 7.34 7.10
CA GLN A 375 10.41 7.84 5.87
C GLN A 375 10.90 6.67 5.02
N ARG A 376 10.00 6.13 4.20
CA ARG A 376 10.29 4.99 3.35
C ARG A 376 9.76 5.16 1.93
N CYS A 377 10.45 4.52 1.00
CA CYS A 377 10.04 4.39 -0.39
C CYS A 377 9.98 2.91 -0.72
N SER A 378 8.80 2.45 -1.14
CA SER A 378 8.59 1.07 -1.57
C SER A 378 8.23 1.05 -3.05
N ILE A 379 8.94 0.23 -3.81
CA ILE A 379 8.70 0.02 -5.24
C ILE A 379 8.52 -1.47 -5.51
N PHE A 380 7.76 -1.78 -6.56
CA PHE A 380 7.68 -3.14 -7.09
C PHE A 380 8.68 -3.31 -8.23
N TYR A 381 9.20 -4.50 -8.46
CA TYR A 381 10.01 -4.81 -9.63
C TYR A 381 9.63 -6.20 -10.17
N GLY A 382 9.71 -6.35 -11.50
CA GLY A 382 9.31 -7.57 -12.20
C GLY A 382 10.49 -8.43 -12.62
N ALA A 383 10.19 -9.67 -13.03
CA ALA A 383 11.16 -10.54 -13.68
C ALA A 383 11.59 -9.97 -15.06
N PRO A 384 12.76 -10.37 -15.60
CA PRO A 384 13.18 -9.95 -16.93
C PRO A 384 12.10 -10.23 -17.98
N ASN A 385 11.79 -9.23 -18.81
CA ASN A 385 10.76 -9.27 -19.87
C ASN A 385 9.30 -9.44 -19.38
N LYS A 386 9.00 -9.14 -18.12
CA LYS A 386 7.63 -9.02 -17.60
C LYS A 386 7.34 -7.61 -17.09
N PRO A 387 6.07 -7.16 -17.12
CA PRO A 387 5.70 -5.88 -16.54
C PRO A 387 5.97 -5.86 -15.03
N GLN A 388 6.26 -4.67 -14.52
CA GLN A 388 6.49 -4.38 -13.10
C GLN A 388 5.24 -4.59 -12.24
N TYR A 389 4.07 -4.43 -12.84
CA TYR A 389 2.77 -4.54 -12.17
C TYR A 389 1.96 -5.71 -12.70
N VAL A 390 1.10 -6.22 -11.84
CA VAL A 390 0.10 -7.23 -12.17
C VAL A 390 -0.89 -6.64 -13.19
N SER A 391 -1.31 -7.45 -14.15
CA SER A 391 -2.28 -6.99 -15.16
C SER A 391 -3.66 -6.81 -14.53
N ALA A 392 -4.08 -5.57 -14.32
CA ALA A 392 -5.42 -5.21 -13.85
C ALA A 392 -6.11 -4.34 -14.90
N LEU A 393 -7.37 -4.64 -15.21
CA LEU A 393 -8.23 -3.79 -16.02
C LEU A 393 -8.90 -2.79 -15.09
N CYS A 394 -8.47 -1.54 -15.14
CA CYS A 394 -9.06 -0.46 -14.35
C CYS A 394 -9.84 0.47 -15.25
N SER A 395 -11.07 0.77 -14.84
CA SER A 395 -11.88 1.83 -15.45
C SER A 395 -12.42 2.70 -14.32
N ASP A 396 -12.03 3.98 -14.33
CA ASP A 396 -12.23 4.94 -13.24
C ASP A 396 -11.76 4.36 -11.89
N ASP A 397 -12.68 4.20 -10.92
CA ASP A 397 -12.37 3.74 -9.56
C ASP A 397 -12.48 2.21 -9.38
N VAL A 398 -12.94 1.48 -10.40
CA VAL A 398 -13.16 0.02 -10.33
C VAL A 398 -12.09 -0.71 -11.13
N CYS A 399 -11.34 -1.58 -10.44
CA CYS A 399 -10.30 -2.41 -11.05
C CYS A 399 -10.66 -3.89 -10.93
N GLN A 400 -10.61 -4.61 -12.05
CA GLN A 400 -10.78 -6.05 -12.10
C GLN A 400 -9.45 -6.75 -12.41
N CYS A 401 -9.18 -7.88 -11.75
CA CYS A 401 -8.01 -8.69 -12.02
C CYS A 401 -8.08 -9.29 -13.43
N ALA A 402 -6.99 -9.15 -14.20
CA ALA A 402 -6.86 -9.76 -15.53
C ALA A 402 -5.76 -10.84 -15.58
N GLU A 403 -5.29 -11.33 -14.43
CA GLU A 403 -4.36 -12.44 -14.37
C GLU A 403 -5.05 -13.79 -14.63
N GLY A 404 -4.35 -14.67 -15.33
CA GLY A 404 -4.88 -15.97 -15.73
C GLY A 404 -4.19 -16.53 -16.97
N ALA A 405 -4.65 -17.66 -17.47
CA ALA A 405 -4.21 -18.15 -18.78
C ALA A 405 -4.88 -17.32 -19.90
N CYS A 406 -4.28 -17.33 -21.08
CA CYS A 406 -4.84 -16.64 -22.23
C CYS A 406 -6.05 -17.40 -22.80
N PRO A 407 -7.07 -16.69 -23.32
CA PRO A 407 -8.17 -17.32 -24.03
C PRO A 407 -7.66 -18.06 -25.27
N ARG A 408 -8.17 -19.26 -25.57
CA ARG A 408 -7.84 -20.00 -26.80
C ARG A 408 -8.89 -19.68 -27.88
N LEU A 409 -8.44 -19.32 -29.09
CA LEU A 409 -9.33 -19.15 -30.24
C LEU A 409 -9.64 -20.52 -30.83
N LYS A 410 -10.91 -20.92 -30.77
CA LYS A 410 -11.43 -22.16 -31.36
C LYS A 410 -11.97 -21.90 -32.76
N ARG A 411 -11.89 -22.88 -33.63
CA ARG A 411 -12.39 -22.81 -35.01
C ARG A 411 -13.41 -23.91 -35.24
N THR A 412 -14.67 -23.52 -35.49
CA THR A 412 -15.80 -24.45 -35.65
C THR A 412 -15.53 -25.58 -36.65
N LEU A 413 -14.80 -25.27 -37.74
CA LEU A 413 -14.56 -26.21 -38.84
C LEU A 413 -13.33 -27.11 -38.64
N GLU A 414 -12.36 -26.69 -37.81
CA GLU A 414 -11.10 -27.42 -37.59
C GLU A 414 -11.18 -28.30 -36.34
N ASP A 415 -11.88 -27.83 -35.29
CA ASP A 415 -11.86 -28.46 -33.95
C ASP A 415 -13.04 -29.44 -33.70
N ALA A 416 -13.82 -29.81 -34.72
CA ALA A 416 -14.94 -30.77 -34.66
C ALA A 416 -15.87 -30.60 -33.42
N ILE A 417 -16.24 -29.36 -33.11
CA ILE A 417 -16.95 -28.99 -31.87
C ILE A 417 -18.42 -29.42 -31.94
N THR A 418 -18.84 -30.24 -30.98
CA THR A 418 -20.23 -30.75 -30.88
C THR A 418 -21.16 -29.78 -30.13
N GLU A 419 -22.47 -29.91 -30.32
CA GLU A 419 -23.47 -29.15 -29.57
C GLU A 419 -23.35 -29.37 -28.05
N LYS A 420 -23.13 -30.62 -27.63
CA LYS A 420 -22.97 -31.00 -26.23
C LYS A 420 -21.81 -30.24 -25.57
N THR A 421 -20.65 -30.17 -26.23
CA THR A 421 -19.49 -29.44 -25.68
C THR A 421 -19.74 -27.94 -25.48
N ARG A 422 -20.55 -27.31 -26.34
CA ARG A 422 -20.94 -25.89 -26.18
C ARG A 422 -21.93 -25.73 -25.03
N MET A 423 -22.92 -26.63 -24.93
CA MET A 423 -23.91 -26.62 -23.86
C MET A 423 -23.28 -26.88 -22.49
N ASP A 424 -22.33 -27.83 -22.42
CA ASP A 424 -21.64 -28.18 -21.18
C ASP A 424 -20.82 -26.99 -20.65
N PHE A 425 -20.13 -26.28 -21.55
CA PHE A 425 -19.39 -25.07 -21.21
C PHE A 425 -20.32 -23.92 -20.78
N ALA A 426 -21.44 -23.74 -21.49
CA ALA A 426 -22.40 -22.69 -21.18
C ALA A 426 -23.04 -22.89 -19.80
N CYS A 427 -23.42 -24.12 -19.46
CA CYS A 427 -24.28 -24.38 -18.30
C CYS A 427 -23.59 -24.94 -17.06
N TYR A 428 -22.58 -25.81 -17.20
CA TYR A 428 -22.04 -26.56 -16.06
C TYR A 428 -20.69 -26.01 -15.58
N SER A 429 -19.72 -25.80 -16.47
CA SER A 429 -18.39 -25.31 -16.08
C SER A 429 -17.79 -24.47 -17.22
N PRO A 430 -17.60 -23.15 -17.07
CA PRO A 430 -17.60 -22.34 -15.84
C PRO A 430 -18.96 -21.69 -15.47
N ARG A 431 -20.07 -22.04 -16.15
CA ARG A 431 -21.36 -21.33 -16.12
C ARG A 431 -21.22 -19.89 -16.65
N VAL A 432 -21.67 -19.70 -17.89
CA VAL A 432 -21.56 -18.41 -18.58
C VAL A 432 -22.67 -17.47 -18.13
N HIS A 433 -22.33 -16.21 -17.90
CA HIS A 433 -23.28 -15.13 -17.59
C HIS A 433 -23.78 -14.47 -18.87
N TYR A 434 -22.95 -14.45 -19.90
CA TYR A 434 -23.30 -13.90 -21.19
C TYR A 434 -22.93 -14.84 -22.33
N ALA A 435 -23.73 -14.81 -23.38
CA ALA A 435 -23.47 -15.47 -24.65
C ALA A 435 -23.98 -14.58 -25.80
N PHE A 436 -23.05 -14.11 -26.63
CA PHE A 436 -23.33 -13.18 -27.71
C PHE A 436 -22.77 -13.68 -29.04
N LEU A 437 -23.60 -13.58 -30.07
CA LEU A 437 -23.17 -13.64 -31.46
C LEU A 437 -22.75 -12.23 -31.87
N VAL A 438 -21.48 -12.03 -32.22
CA VAL A 438 -20.94 -10.69 -32.45
C VAL A 438 -20.18 -10.59 -33.76
N ARG A 439 -20.07 -9.37 -34.28
CA ARG A 439 -19.17 -9.00 -35.37
C ARG A 439 -18.15 -7.99 -34.88
N VAL A 440 -16.86 -8.24 -35.11
CA VAL A 440 -15.80 -7.31 -34.70
C VAL A 440 -15.70 -6.18 -35.71
N GLU A 441 -15.83 -4.93 -35.26
CA GLU A 441 -15.74 -3.74 -36.13
C GLU A 441 -14.32 -3.16 -36.10
N ARG A 442 -13.78 -2.91 -34.90
CA ARG A 442 -12.49 -2.25 -34.71
C ARG A 442 -11.65 -2.93 -33.64
N GLU A 443 -10.33 -2.95 -33.86
CA GLU A 443 -9.30 -3.31 -32.89
C GLU A 443 -8.54 -2.04 -32.49
N SER A 444 -8.44 -1.76 -31.18
CA SER A 444 -7.59 -0.72 -30.60
C SER A 444 -6.66 -1.31 -29.54
N GLN A 445 -5.57 -0.62 -29.22
CA GLN A 445 -4.64 -1.02 -28.16
C GLN A 445 -4.58 0.08 -27.09
N GLU A 446 -4.89 -0.29 -25.86
CA GLU A 446 -4.94 0.59 -24.69
C GLU A 446 -4.03 0.01 -23.59
N SER A 447 -2.89 0.66 -23.33
CA SER A 447 -1.89 0.23 -22.33
C SER A 447 -1.43 -1.23 -22.54
N ALA A 448 -1.70 -2.13 -21.58
CA ALA A 448 -1.36 -3.56 -21.64
C ALA A 448 -2.46 -4.43 -22.28
N PHE A 449 -3.51 -3.82 -22.81
CA PHE A 449 -4.70 -4.51 -23.31
C PHE A 449 -4.98 -4.17 -24.78
N ARG A 450 -5.56 -5.13 -25.51
CA ARG A 450 -6.19 -4.92 -26.80
C ARG A 450 -7.70 -4.90 -26.59
N VAL A 451 -8.33 -3.85 -27.10
CA VAL A 451 -9.76 -3.62 -26.97
C VAL A 451 -10.39 -3.82 -28.34
N TYR A 452 -11.46 -4.61 -28.37
CA TYR A 452 -12.26 -4.86 -29.56
C TYR A 452 -13.62 -4.21 -29.39
N GLU A 453 -14.00 -3.38 -30.35
CA GLU A 453 -15.36 -2.91 -30.48
C GLU A 453 -16.13 -3.89 -31.34
N VAL A 454 -17.14 -4.50 -30.73
CA VAL A 454 -17.93 -5.54 -31.35
C VAL A 454 -19.38 -5.10 -31.42
N LYS A 455 -20.01 -5.37 -32.57
CA LYS A 455 -21.44 -5.18 -32.78
C LYS A 455 -22.16 -6.48 -32.45
N ILE A 456 -23.13 -6.42 -31.55
CA ILE A 456 -23.93 -7.58 -31.17
C ILE A 456 -24.95 -7.86 -32.28
N LYS A 457 -24.96 -9.08 -32.78
CA LYS A 457 -25.93 -9.57 -33.77
C LYS A 457 -27.13 -10.18 -33.06
N ASP A 458 -26.86 -11.18 -32.22
CA ASP A 458 -27.87 -11.87 -31.42
C ASP A 458 -27.38 -12.05 -29.98
N ALA A 459 -28.21 -11.68 -29.01
CA ALA A 459 -27.97 -11.92 -27.60
C ALA A 459 -28.73 -13.16 -27.13
N LEU A 460 -28.00 -14.25 -26.84
CA LEU A 460 -28.60 -15.53 -26.45
C LEU A 460 -28.89 -15.56 -24.95
N GLN A 461 -27.95 -15.07 -24.14
CA GLN A 461 -28.05 -15.00 -22.68
C GLN A 461 -27.32 -13.75 -22.18
N PHE A 462 -27.89 -13.07 -21.21
CA PHE A 462 -27.29 -11.93 -20.52
C PHE A 462 -27.77 -11.89 -19.07
N THR A 463 -26.91 -11.44 -18.15
CA THR A 463 -27.24 -11.36 -16.72
C THR A 463 -27.21 -9.92 -16.22
N THR A 464 -26.08 -9.23 -16.33
CA THR A 464 -25.94 -7.86 -15.83
C THR A 464 -26.49 -6.78 -16.76
N ASP A 465 -26.41 -6.99 -18.08
CA ASP A 465 -26.75 -5.97 -19.07
C ASP A 465 -28.20 -6.10 -19.55
N SER A 466 -29.13 -5.54 -18.77
CA SER A 466 -30.57 -5.58 -19.07
C SER A 466 -30.98 -4.66 -20.24
N ARG A 467 -30.07 -3.81 -20.75
CA ARG A 467 -30.34 -2.80 -21.79
C ARG A 467 -29.83 -3.21 -23.17
N ILE A 468 -29.47 -4.49 -23.32
CA ILE A 468 -28.81 -4.99 -24.52
C ILE A 468 -29.83 -5.25 -25.63
N GLU A 469 -29.60 -4.65 -26.80
CA GLU A 469 -30.41 -4.84 -28.00
C GLU A 469 -29.52 -5.24 -29.18
N ASN A 470 -30.09 -5.97 -30.13
CA ASN A 470 -29.42 -6.37 -31.35
C ASN A 470 -28.97 -5.13 -32.14
N GLY A 471 -27.69 -5.08 -32.52
CA GLY A 471 -27.07 -3.97 -33.24
C GLY A 471 -26.27 -2.98 -32.39
N GLN A 472 -26.31 -3.09 -31.05
CA GLN A 472 -25.49 -2.26 -30.16
C GLN A 472 -24.00 -2.64 -30.20
N ILE A 473 -23.13 -1.66 -29.91
CA ILE A 473 -21.67 -1.84 -29.86
C ILE A 473 -21.22 -1.97 -28.41
N ARG A 474 -20.40 -3.00 -28.12
CA ARG A 474 -19.79 -3.25 -26.82
C ARG A 474 -18.28 -3.43 -26.92
N ARG A 475 -17.59 -3.20 -25.80
CA ARG A 475 -16.13 -3.28 -25.70
C ARG A 475 -15.73 -4.60 -25.04
N PHE A 476 -14.95 -5.39 -25.75
CA PHE A 476 -14.31 -6.61 -25.24
C PHE A 476 -12.82 -6.39 -25.11
N VAL A 477 -12.22 -6.85 -24.02
CA VAL A 477 -10.82 -6.59 -23.71
C VAL A 477 -10.07 -7.89 -23.57
N VAL A 478 -8.89 -7.97 -24.18
CA VAL A 478 -7.94 -9.08 -24.00
C VAL A 478 -6.57 -8.53 -23.65
N ARG A 479 -5.76 -9.28 -22.91
CA ARG A 479 -4.36 -8.89 -22.65
C ARG A 479 -3.54 -8.88 -23.93
N ALA A 480 -2.77 -7.82 -24.14
CA ALA A 480 -1.89 -7.69 -25.30
C ALA A 480 -0.73 -8.70 -25.32
N ALA A 481 -0.39 -9.29 -24.17
CA ALA A 481 0.58 -10.38 -24.07
C ALA A 481 0.05 -11.72 -24.66
N CYS A 482 -1.26 -11.86 -24.83
CA CYS A 482 -1.86 -13.09 -25.36
C CYS A 482 -1.72 -13.16 -26.89
N LYS A 483 -1.40 -14.36 -27.41
CA LYS A 483 -1.28 -14.60 -28.86
C LYS A 483 -2.62 -14.49 -29.60
N THR A 484 -3.72 -14.61 -28.88
CA THR A 484 -5.08 -14.59 -29.43
C THR A 484 -5.42 -13.23 -30.04
N ARG A 485 -5.84 -13.24 -31.30
CA ARG A 485 -6.22 -12.05 -32.06
C ARG A 485 -7.52 -12.30 -32.82
N LEU A 486 -8.49 -11.40 -32.64
CA LEU A 486 -9.75 -11.43 -33.36
C LEU A 486 -9.62 -10.53 -34.59
N ALA A 487 -10.04 -11.03 -35.76
CA ALA A 487 -9.94 -10.28 -37.01
C ALA A 487 -11.15 -9.35 -37.19
N ALA A 488 -10.90 -8.10 -37.59
CA ALA A 488 -11.95 -7.15 -37.91
C ALA A 488 -12.79 -7.63 -39.12
N GLY A 489 -14.09 -7.37 -39.07
CA GLY A 489 -15.08 -7.72 -40.09
C GLY A 489 -15.64 -9.14 -39.99
N LYS A 490 -15.04 -10.03 -39.18
CA LYS A 490 -15.50 -11.40 -38.97
C LYS A 490 -16.54 -11.52 -37.84
N GLU A 491 -17.33 -12.60 -37.90
CA GLU A 491 -18.31 -12.97 -36.88
C GLU A 491 -17.72 -14.00 -35.91
N TYR A 492 -18.02 -13.83 -34.61
CA TYR A 492 -17.55 -14.71 -33.54
C TYR A 492 -18.68 -15.04 -32.57
N LEU A 493 -18.63 -16.22 -31.97
CA LEU A 493 -19.41 -16.57 -30.79
C LEU A 493 -18.56 -16.32 -29.55
N LEU A 494 -18.99 -15.38 -28.70
CA LEU A 494 -18.34 -15.03 -27.45
C LEU A 494 -19.24 -15.42 -26.27
N MET A 495 -18.70 -16.23 -25.35
CA MET A 495 -19.39 -16.59 -24.11
C MET A 495 -18.43 -16.45 -22.94
N GLY A 496 -18.92 -16.02 -21.79
CA GLY A 496 -18.06 -15.82 -20.63
C GLY A 496 -18.80 -15.31 -19.40
N ARG A 497 -18.04 -14.74 -18.47
CA ARG A 497 -18.56 -14.16 -17.22
C ARG A 497 -18.49 -12.64 -17.26
N ASP A 498 -19.53 -12.01 -16.74
CA ASP A 498 -19.61 -10.55 -16.66
C ASP A 498 -18.44 -9.98 -15.82
N GLY A 499 -17.92 -8.83 -16.24
CA GLY A 499 -16.92 -8.07 -15.50
C GLY A 499 -17.56 -6.99 -14.62
N GLU A 500 -16.77 -6.46 -13.69
CA GLU A 500 -17.18 -5.36 -12.80
C GLU A 500 -16.89 -3.97 -13.43
N THR A 501 -16.01 -3.94 -14.42
CA THR A 501 -15.59 -2.71 -15.10
C THR A 501 -16.64 -2.18 -16.07
N ARG A 502 -16.74 -0.86 -16.17
CA ARG A 502 -17.64 -0.16 -17.09
C ARG A 502 -16.86 0.75 -18.03
N ASP A 503 -17.38 0.98 -19.23
CA ASP A 503 -16.79 1.93 -20.17
C ASP A 503 -17.10 3.39 -19.77
N SER A 504 -16.52 4.35 -20.48
CA SER A 504 -16.73 5.79 -20.27
C SER A 504 -18.18 6.26 -20.44
N ASN A 505 -19.06 5.41 -20.98
CA ASN A 505 -20.49 5.68 -21.16
C ASN A 505 -21.35 4.88 -20.15
N ASP A 506 -20.76 4.40 -19.06
CA ASP A 506 -21.42 3.59 -18.02
C ASP A 506 -22.02 2.27 -18.53
N ARG A 507 -21.45 1.72 -19.61
CA ARG A 507 -21.85 0.41 -20.14
C ARG A 507 -20.93 -0.69 -19.63
N PRO A 508 -21.44 -1.91 -19.35
CA PRO A 508 -20.60 -3.04 -18.96
C PRO A 508 -19.49 -3.32 -19.99
N GLN A 509 -18.27 -3.54 -19.49
CA GLN A 509 -17.11 -3.94 -20.28
C GLN A 509 -16.78 -5.42 -19.99
N TYR A 510 -16.46 -6.17 -21.04
CA TYR A 510 -16.26 -7.61 -20.95
C TYR A 510 -14.78 -7.98 -21.07
N LEU A 511 -14.29 -8.78 -20.13
CA LEU A 511 -12.92 -9.29 -20.14
C LEU A 511 -12.88 -10.71 -20.74
N LEU A 512 -11.94 -10.94 -21.67
CA LEU A 512 -11.69 -12.24 -22.28
C LEU A 512 -10.50 -12.94 -21.59
N ASP A 513 -10.80 -13.96 -20.81
CA ASP A 513 -9.88 -14.74 -19.98
C ASP A 513 -9.87 -16.24 -20.35
N LYS A 514 -9.23 -17.10 -19.53
CA LYS A 514 -9.24 -18.57 -19.72
C LYS A 514 -10.65 -19.15 -19.78
N ASN A 515 -11.58 -18.59 -18.99
CA ASN A 515 -12.95 -19.06 -18.85
C ASN A 515 -13.89 -18.44 -19.89
N SER A 516 -13.32 -17.81 -20.92
CA SER A 516 -14.06 -17.22 -22.03
C SER A 516 -14.01 -18.14 -23.24
N TRP A 517 -15.18 -18.42 -23.82
CA TRP A 517 -15.30 -19.13 -25.09
C TRP A 517 -15.20 -18.14 -26.24
N ILE A 518 -14.23 -18.37 -27.13
CA ILE A 518 -14.05 -17.59 -28.35
C ILE A 518 -14.01 -18.55 -29.52
N GLU A 519 -15.02 -18.48 -30.40
CA GLU A 519 -15.14 -19.34 -31.57
C GLU A 519 -15.31 -18.50 -32.84
N ASP A 520 -14.45 -18.73 -33.85
CA ASP A 520 -14.56 -18.12 -35.19
C ASP A 520 -15.69 -18.80 -35.97
N LEU A 521 -16.72 -18.02 -36.33
CA LEU A 521 -17.89 -18.55 -37.00
C LEU A 521 -17.62 -18.73 -38.50
N PRO A 522 -18.03 -19.87 -39.09
CA PRO A 522 -17.86 -20.09 -40.51
C PRO A 522 -18.73 -19.14 -41.32
N ASP A 523 -18.20 -18.64 -42.44
CA ASP A 523 -19.00 -17.93 -43.43
C ASP A 523 -20.14 -18.85 -43.92
N PRO A 524 -21.40 -18.35 -44.03
CA PRO A 524 -22.54 -19.12 -44.54
C PRO A 524 -22.27 -19.85 -45.86
N ARG A 525 -21.36 -19.35 -46.70
CA ARG A 525 -20.94 -20.02 -47.94
C ARG A 525 -20.20 -21.33 -47.69
N ARG A 526 -19.35 -21.40 -46.65
CA ARG A 526 -18.60 -22.60 -46.28
C ARG A 526 -19.49 -23.69 -45.68
N CYS A 527 -20.56 -23.30 -44.98
CA CYS A 527 -21.55 -24.23 -44.43
C CYS A 527 -22.37 -24.99 -45.49
N LYS A 528 -22.40 -24.51 -46.74
CA LYS A 528 -23.05 -25.22 -47.85
C LYS A 528 -22.27 -26.43 -48.35
N ALA A 529 -20.97 -26.51 -48.04
CA ALA A 529 -20.16 -27.67 -48.41
C ALA A 529 -20.57 -28.90 -47.59
N THR A 530 -20.67 -30.06 -48.24
CA THR A 530 -21.11 -31.32 -47.62
C THR A 530 -20.26 -31.73 -46.43
N GLN A 531 -18.94 -31.47 -46.50
CA GLN A 531 -17.98 -31.76 -45.43
C GLN A 531 -18.30 -31.04 -44.11
N TYR A 532 -18.83 -29.82 -44.17
CA TYR A 532 -19.02 -28.96 -42.99
C TYR A 532 -20.48 -28.86 -42.53
N ARG A 533 -21.40 -29.55 -43.22
CA ARG A 533 -22.85 -29.48 -42.96
C ARG A 533 -23.21 -29.90 -41.53
N ASN A 534 -22.60 -30.97 -41.03
CA ASN A 534 -22.86 -31.44 -39.66
C ASN A 534 -22.34 -30.45 -38.60
N ALA A 535 -21.15 -29.88 -38.81
CA ALA A 535 -20.57 -28.90 -37.88
C ALA A 535 -21.43 -27.63 -37.79
N CYS A 536 -21.92 -27.12 -38.91
CA CYS A 536 -22.83 -25.95 -38.91
C CYS A 536 -24.20 -26.30 -38.32
N SER A 537 -24.72 -27.51 -38.55
CA SER A 537 -25.98 -27.96 -37.93
C SER A 537 -25.89 -28.03 -36.40
N HIS A 538 -24.75 -28.48 -35.84
CA HIS A 538 -24.54 -28.49 -34.38
C HIS A 538 -24.47 -27.08 -33.80
N LEU A 539 -23.88 -26.13 -34.52
CA LEU A 539 -23.83 -24.72 -34.13
C LEU A 539 -25.23 -24.10 -34.13
N GLU A 540 -26.00 -24.29 -35.20
CA GLU A 540 -27.38 -23.76 -35.30
C GLU A 540 -28.31 -24.39 -34.25
N SER A 541 -28.18 -25.70 -33.99
CA SER A 541 -28.94 -26.37 -32.93
C SER A 541 -28.61 -25.80 -31.56
N PHE A 542 -27.33 -25.55 -31.26
CA PHE A 542 -26.90 -24.91 -30.03
C PHE A 542 -27.47 -23.50 -29.88
N THR A 543 -27.35 -22.63 -30.89
CA THR A 543 -27.84 -21.25 -30.80
C THR A 543 -29.34 -21.19 -30.57
N THR A 544 -30.09 -22.09 -31.20
CA THR A 544 -31.55 -22.14 -31.09
C THR A 544 -31.97 -22.73 -29.73
N SER A 545 -31.34 -23.83 -29.30
CA SER A 545 -31.69 -24.48 -28.03
C SER A 545 -31.31 -23.61 -26.83
N PHE A 546 -30.11 -23.02 -26.83
CA PHE A 546 -29.61 -22.19 -25.74
C PHE A 546 -30.34 -20.84 -25.67
N GLY A 547 -30.63 -20.20 -26.81
CA GLY A 547 -31.35 -18.92 -26.82
C GLY A 547 -32.82 -19.02 -26.38
N ILE A 548 -33.48 -20.17 -26.59
CA ILE A 548 -34.89 -20.37 -26.21
C ILE A 548 -35.01 -20.99 -24.81
N ASN A 549 -34.28 -22.07 -24.55
CA ASN A 549 -34.47 -22.87 -23.34
C ASN A 549 -33.50 -22.48 -22.22
N GLY A 550 -32.45 -21.70 -22.53
CA GLY A 550 -31.35 -21.43 -21.60
C GLY A 550 -30.67 -22.72 -21.15
N CYS A 551 -30.17 -22.69 -19.91
CA CYS A 551 -29.64 -23.88 -19.25
C CYS A 551 -30.77 -24.69 -18.61
N ARG A 552 -30.76 -26.01 -18.84
CA ARG A 552 -31.61 -26.94 -18.09
C ARG A 552 -31.13 -26.97 -16.63
N ILE A 553 -32.03 -26.58 -15.72
CA ILE A 553 -31.85 -26.70 -14.26
C ILE A 553 -31.78 -28.18 -13.88
#